data_AF-A0A6J7E9G5-F1
#
_entry.id   AF-A0A6J7E9G5-F1
#
_cell.length_a   1.000
_cell.length_b   1.000
_cell.length_c   1.000
_cell.angle_alpha   90.00
_cell.angle_beta   90.00
_cell.angle_gamma   90.00
#
_symmetry.space_group_name_H-M   'P 1'
#
loop_
_entity.id
_entity.type
_entity.pdbx_description
1 polymer ?
#
loop_
_entity_poly.entity_id
_entity_poly.type
_entity_poly.pdbx_seq_one_letter_code
_entity_poly.pdbx_strand_id
1 'polypeptide(L)' 'MAATQLGIPTVDVGVAQLSMHSARELCGASDPAMLAKVIARYFAG' A
#
# COMPACT_ATOMS: atom_id res chain seq x y z
N MET A 1 6.72 12.43 6.24
CA MET A 1 7.66 12.60 7.38
C MET A 1 8.98 11.86 7.13
N ALA A 2 8.99 10.57 6.83
CA ALA A 2 10.23 9.81 6.60
C ALA A 2 11.04 10.25 5.36
N ALA A 3 10.39 10.43 4.20
CA ALA A 3 11.06 10.78 2.95
C ALA A 3 11.93 12.05 3.04
N THR A 4 11.38 13.12 3.62
CA THR A 4 12.08 14.40 3.81
C THR A 4 13.27 14.28 4.76
N GLN A 5 13.15 13.49 5.84
CA GLN A 5 14.22 13.33 6.81
C GLN A 5 15.42 12.54 6.25
N LEU A 6 15.14 11.54 5.41
CA LEU A 6 16.17 10.69 4.83
C LEU A 6 16.67 11.16 3.47
N GLY A 7 15.96 12.11 2.83
CA GLY A 7 16.26 12.57 1.48
C GLY A 7 16.08 11.49 0.40
N ILE A 8 15.32 10.43 0.68
CA ILE A 8 15.11 9.30 -0.24
C ILE A 8 13.84 9.57 -1.07
N PRO A 9 13.88 9.43 -2.41
CA PRO A 9 12.68 9.47 -3.24
C PRO A 9 11.69 8.36 -2.84
N THR A 10 10.43 8.72 -2.61
CA THR A 10 9.38 7.76 -2.20
C THR A 10 8.16 7.84 -3.10
N VAL A 11 7.44 6.72 -3.20
CA VAL A 11 6.10 6.65 -3.73
C VAL A 11 5.19 6.00 -2.69
N ASP A 12 4.03 6.61 -2.44
CA ASP A 12 3.01 6.06 -1.55
C ASP A 12 2.06 5.17 -2.35
N VAL A 13 1.85 3.94 -1.89
CA VAL A 13 0.98 2.95 -2.53
C VAL A 13 0.06 2.29 -1.52
N GLY A 14 -1.11 1.86 -1.97
CA GLY A 14 -2.10 1.20 -1.13
C GLY A 14 -3.18 0.52 -1.95
N VAL A 15 -4.00 -0.29 -1.27
CA VAL A 15 -5.19 -0.92 -1.84
C VAL A 15 -6.34 0.10 -1.89
N ALA A 16 -7.13 0.08 -2.96
CA ALA A 16 -8.37 0.83 -3.05
C ALA A 16 -9.38 0.29 -2.01
N GLN A 17 -9.95 1.20 -1.21
CA GLN A 17 -10.87 0.83 -0.14
C GLN A 17 -12.11 1.72 -0.12
N LEU A 18 -13.20 1.18 0.44
CA LEU A 18 -14.45 1.87 0.69
C LEU A 18 -14.64 2.07 2.19
N SER A 19 -15.34 3.15 2.53
CA SER A 19 -15.69 3.51 3.91
C SER A 19 -14.49 3.71 4.85
N MET A 20 -13.38 4.25 4.34
CA MET A 20 -12.21 4.59 5.16
C MET A 20 -12.63 5.43 6.37
N HIS A 21 -12.15 5.05 7.56
CA HIS A 21 -12.51 5.60 8.87
C HIS A 21 -13.86 5.14 9.45
N SER A 22 -14.52 4.14 8.85
CA SER A 22 -15.70 3.49 9.41
C SER A 22 -15.35 2.40 10.43
N ALA A 23 -16.29 2.05 11.31
CA ALA A 23 -16.18 0.84 12.14
C ALA A 23 -16.12 -0.46 11.30
N ARG A 24 -16.53 -0.40 10.03
CA ARG A 24 -16.42 -1.50 9.05
C ARG A 24 -15.98 -0.96 7.71
N GLU A 25 -14.78 -1.35 7.30
CA GLU A 25 -14.15 -1.02 6.01
C GLU A 25 -14.21 -2.21 5.04
N LEU A 26 -14.06 -1.94 3.74
CA LEU A 26 -14.09 -2.95 2.69
C LEU A 26 -13.03 -2.66 1.62
N CYS A 27 -12.46 -3.72 1.04
CA CYS A 27 -11.65 -3.67 -0.18
C CYS A 27 -11.96 -4.88 -1.06
N GLY A 28 -11.39 -4.94 -2.26
CA GLY A 28 -11.51 -6.11 -3.13
C GLY A 28 -10.87 -7.32 -2.47
N ALA A 29 -11.54 -8.48 -2.55
CA ALA A 29 -11.08 -9.70 -1.88
C ALA A 29 -9.69 -10.17 -2.32
N SER A 30 -9.26 -9.79 -3.54
CA SER A 30 -7.95 -10.14 -4.08
C SER A 30 -6.88 -9.08 -3.83
N ASP A 31 -7.25 -7.86 -3.46
CA ASP A 31 -6.34 -6.73 -3.39
C ASP A 31 -5.21 -6.93 -2.36
N PRO A 32 -5.43 -7.53 -1.17
CA PRO A 32 -4.34 -7.82 -0.23
C PRO A 32 -3.27 -8.73 -0.84
N ALA A 33 -3.69 -9.76 -1.58
CA ALA A 33 -2.76 -10.68 -2.23
C ALA A 33 -2.04 -10.03 -3.42
N MET A 34 -2.71 -9.14 -4.16
CA MET A 34 -2.08 -8.40 -5.25
C MET A 34 -1.04 -7.41 -4.74
N LEU A 35 -1.34 -6.65 -3.68
CA LEU A 35 -0.38 -5.73 -3.06
C LEU A 35 0.86 -6.49 -2.55
N ALA A 36 0.66 -7.62 -1.87
CA ALA A 36 1.77 -8.47 -1.41
C ALA A 36 2.69 -8.91 -2.56
N LYS A 37 2.12 -9.30 -3.71
CA LYS A 37 2.90 -9.67 -4.91
C LYS A 37 3.72 -8.50 -5.46
N VAL A 38 3.14 -7.30 -5.54
CA VAL A 38 3.84 -6.11 -6.05
C VAL A 38 5.01 -5.74 -5.15
N ILE A 39 4.80 -5.72 -3.83
CA ILE A 39 5.87 -5.42 -2.87
C ILE A 39 6.97 -6.49 -2.93
N ALA A 40 6.62 -7.77 -3.02
CA ALA A 40 7.60 -8.84 -3.18
C ALA A 40 8.41 -8.67 -4.48
N ARG A 41 7.75 -8.28 -5.59
CA ARG A 41 8.43 -8.01 -6.87
C ARG A 41 9.36 -6.81 -6.80
N TYR A 42 8.97 -5.74 -6.10
CA TYR A 42 9.82 -4.56 -5.91
C TYR A 42 11.15 -4.90 -5.20
N PHE A 43 11.12 -5.81 -4.23
CA PHE A 43 12.31 -6.25 -3.50
C PHE A 43 13.08 -7.41 -4.16
N ALA A 44 12.52 -8.05 -5.19
CA ALA A 44 13.12 -9.22 -5.81
C ALA A 44 14.28 -8.87 -6.78
N GLY A 45 14.38 -7.63 -7.26
CA GLY A 45 15.41 -7.20 -8.20
C GLY A 45 15.18 -7.74 -9.61
#